data_AF-A0A8J4YEE6-F1
#
_entry.id   AF-A0A8J4YEE6-F1
#
_cell.length_a   1.000
_cell.length_b   1.000
_cell.length_c   1.000
_cell.angle_alpha   90.00
_cell.angle_beta   90.00
_cell.angle_gamma   90.00
#
_symmetry.space_group_name_H-M   'P 1'
#
loop_
_entity.id
_entity.type
_entity.pdbx_description
1 polymer ?
#
loop_
_entity_poly.entity_id
_entity_poly.type
_entity_poly.pdbx_seq_one_letter_code
_entity_poly.pdbx_strand_id
1 'polypeptide(L)'
;MPKGGNLVKEVRIEPDRPSCAGPYCKVLHCSMGELWRYSRKRTVMFGYVAFIVLGLVTAWLPLLSLILVARFCLGALDAFCCYSSLILLMEVLEPKRRTLAAFGIYTVWGVSVMLYGGLGYFIRDWRILQTAATLPGLLILPALWVIDESPLWLIVNGRPQEALQVFGKVARWHGVDLPPEAEMKKLVEEQAAEAQNTTPKRSSMGSLS
;
A
#
# COMPACT_ATOMS: atom_id res chain seq x y z
N MET A 1 -3.31 -21.68 19.73
CA MET A 1 -3.97 -21.70 18.40
C MET A 1 -5.43 -21.31 18.59
N PRO A 2 -5.91 -20.17 18.08
CA PRO A 2 -7.33 -19.84 18.12
C PRO A 2 -8.07 -20.49 16.93
N LYS A 3 -9.30 -20.93 17.19
CA LYS A 3 -10.21 -21.60 16.26
C LYS A 3 -10.66 -20.64 15.15
N GLY A 4 -10.78 -21.15 13.92
CA GLY A 4 -11.03 -20.39 12.68
C GLY A 4 -12.32 -19.55 12.61
N GLY A 5 -13.20 -19.61 13.60
CA GLY A 5 -14.41 -18.77 13.69
C GLY A 5 -14.19 -17.35 14.21
N ASN A 6 -13.01 -17.01 14.75
CA ASN A 6 -12.74 -15.69 15.34
C ASN A 6 -11.97 -14.71 14.45
N LEU A 7 -11.35 -15.15 13.35
CA LEU A 7 -10.55 -14.25 12.52
C LEU A 7 -11.37 -13.13 11.87
N VAL A 8 -12.65 -13.38 11.58
CA VAL A 8 -13.52 -12.36 10.95
C VAL A 8 -14.17 -11.44 11.99
N LYS A 9 -14.43 -11.91 13.22
CA LYS A 9 -14.97 -11.07 14.31
C LYS A 9 -13.93 -10.11 14.88
N GLU A 10 -12.64 -10.44 14.77
CA GLU A 10 -11.55 -9.61 15.29
C GLU A 10 -11.13 -8.49 14.32
N VAL A 11 -11.65 -8.50 13.08
CA VAL A 11 -11.71 -7.34 12.18
C VAL A 11 -13.00 -6.56 12.43
N ARG A 12 -13.41 -6.43 13.69
CA ARG A 12 -14.31 -5.34 14.07
C ARG A 12 -13.46 -4.07 13.98
N ILE A 13 -13.74 -3.26 12.98
CA ILE A 13 -13.29 -1.86 12.98
C ILE A 13 -13.98 -1.26 14.21
N GLU A 14 -13.25 -1.18 15.32
CA GLU A 14 -13.63 -0.25 16.37
C GLU A 14 -13.58 1.12 15.68
N PRO A 15 -14.69 1.84 15.53
CA PRO A 15 -14.61 3.19 15.02
C PRO A 15 -13.81 3.96 16.05
N ASP A 16 -12.54 4.23 15.73
CA ASP A 16 -11.72 5.15 16.47
C ASP A 16 -12.52 6.45 16.47
N ARG A 17 -13.26 6.73 17.56
CA ARG A 17 -14.04 7.95 17.68
C ARG A 17 -13.01 9.05 17.58
N PRO A 18 -12.99 9.89 16.53
CA PRO A 18 -12.03 10.96 16.48
C PRO A 18 -12.45 11.95 17.56
N SER A 19 -11.80 11.89 18.71
CA SER A 19 -12.00 12.82 19.83
C SER A 19 -11.49 14.24 19.52
N CYS A 20 -11.10 14.50 18.27
CA CYS A 20 -10.55 15.78 17.83
C CYS A 20 -11.47 16.41 16.77
N ALA A 21 -12.57 17.00 17.23
CA ALA A 21 -13.46 17.83 16.42
C ALA A 21 -12.82 19.22 16.15
N GLY A 22 -11.74 19.25 15.36
CA GLY A 22 -11.10 20.49 14.91
C GLY A 22 -11.39 20.80 13.44
N PRO A 23 -11.66 22.06 13.04
CA PRO A 23 -11.92 22.42 11.64
C PRO A 23 -10.74 22.12 10.70
N TYR A 24 -9.51 22.08 11.23
CA TYR A 24 -8.29 21.72 10.48
C TYR A 24 -8.16 20.21 10.18
N CYS A 25 -8.79 19.35 10.99
CA CYS A 25 -8.75 17.90 10.79
C CYS A 25 -9.58 17.48 9.56
N LYS A 26 -10.67 18.21 9.26
CA LYS A 26 -11.49 17.98 8.06
C LYS A 26 -10.73 18.27 6.76
N VAL A 27 -9.87 19.29 6.72
CA VAL A 27 -9.12 19.65 5.50
C VAL A 27 -7.99 18.66 5.22
N LEU A 28 -7.26 18.23 6.26
CA LEU A 28 -6.20 17.22 6.11
C LEU A 28 -6.76 15.84 5.74
N HIS A 29 -7.88 15.44 6.35
CA HIS A 29 -8.57 14.18 6.05
C HIS A 29 -9.25 14.22 4.66
N CYS A 30 -9.67 15.40 4.18
CA CYS A 30 -10.27 15.57 2.86
C CYS A 30 -9.23 15.61 1.72
N SER A 31 -8.04 16.18 1.96
CA SER A 31 -6.94 16.16 0.98
C SER A 31 -6.30 14.76 0.83
N MET A 32 -6.16 14.02 1.94
CA MET A 32 -5.84 12.58 1.87
C MET A 32 -7.00 11.75 1.30
N GLY A 33 -8.25 12.19 1.52
CA GLY A 33 -9.51 11.60 1.05
C GLY A 33 -9.55 11.26 -0.44
N GLU A 34 -9.10 12.19 -1.29
CA GLU A 34 -9.16 12.04 -2.74
C GLU A 34 -8.11 11.06 -3.31
N LEU A 35 -7.02 10.78 -2.57
CA LEU A 35 -6.01 9.77 -2.94
C LEU A 35 -6.49 8.33 -2.72
N TRP A 36 -7.42 8.09 -1.79
CA TRP A 36 -7.95 6.75 -1.51
C TRP A 36 -8.86 6.20 -2.64
N ARG A 37 -9.25 7.05 -3.59
CA ARG A 37 -10.15 6.66 -4.70
C ARG A 37 -9.44 5.90 -5.82
N TYR A 38 -8.10 5.98 -5.89
CA TYR A 38 -7.31 5.22 -6.86
C TYR A 38 -6.92 3.85 -6.27
N SER A 39 -6.95 2.79 -7.09
CA SER A 39 -6.49 1.46 -6.65
C SER A 39 -5.06 1.57 -6.11
N ARG A 40 -4.88 1.35 -4.80
CA ARG A 40 -3.60 1.54 -4.11
C ARG A 40 -2.46 0.73 -4.74
N LYS A 41 -2.77 -0.47 -5.25
CA LYS A 41 -1.84 -1.29 -6.03
C LYS A 41 -1.34 -0.58 -7.29
N ARG A 42 -2.24 0.04 -8.07
CA ARG A 42 -1.89 0.75 -9.31
C ARG A 42 -1.01 1.96 -9.01
N THR A 43 -1.34 2.71 -7.97
CA THR A 43 -0.54 3.87 -7.54
C THR A 43 0.87 3.48 -7.14
N VAL A 44 1.03 2.41 -6.35
CA VAL A 44 2.35 1.87 -5.96
C VAL A 44 3.10 1.33 -7.19
N MET A 45 2.42 0.63 -8.09
CA MET A 45 3.03 0.08 -9.30
C MET A 45 3.54 1.19 -10.24
N PHE A 46 2.73 2.21 -10.51
CA PHE A 46 3.17 3.37 -11.30
C PHE A 46 4.30 4.13 -10.62
N GLY A 47 4.23 4.34 -9.31
CA GLY A 47 5.30 4.99 -8.54
C GLY A 47 6.62 4.23 -8.61
N TYR A 48 6.57 2.90 -8.49
CA TYR A 48 7.76 2.05 -8.55
C TYR A 48 8.37 1.99 -9.96
N VAL A 49 7.55 1.91 -11.01
CA VAL A 49 8.02 2.02 -12.40
C VAL A 49 8.66 3.38 -12.66
N ALA A 50 8.02 4.47 -12.21
CA ALA A 50 8.56 5.83 -12.33
C ALA A 50 9.89 5.97 -11.58
N PHE A 51 10.01 5.37 -10.40
CA PHE A 51 11.25 5.33 -9.62
C PHE A 51 12.39 4.64 -10.37
N ILE A 52 12.14 3.46 -10.96
CA ILE A 52 13.14 2.73 -11.76
C ILE A 52 13.58 3.54 -12.98
N VAL A 53 12.61 4.09 -13.74
CA VAL A 53 12.91 4.89 -14.94
C VAL A 53 13.74 6.11 -14.57
N LEU A 54 13.34 6.85 -13.53
CA LEU A 54 14.06 8.04 -13.09
C LEU A 54 15.45 7.68 -12.52
N GLY A 55 15.58 6.54 -11.85
CA GLY A 55 16.83 5.98 -11.35
C GLY A 55 17.81 5.68 -12.49
N LEU A 56 17.34 5.07 -13.57
CA LEU A 56 18.16 4.83 -14.77
C LEU A 56 18.52 6.13 -15.47
N VAL A 57 17.56 7.02 -15.73
CA VAL A 57 17.80 8.31 -16.40
C VAL A 57 18.85 9.13 -15.67
N THR A 58 18.81 9.15 -14.34
CA THR A 58 19.77 9.89 -13.52
C THR A 58 21.22 9.43 -13.71
N ALA A 59 21.46 8.15 -14.04
CA ALA A 59 22.79 7.63 -14.30
C ALA A 59 23.41 8.18 -15.61
N TRP A 60 22.58 8.64 -16.56
CA TRP A 60 23.01 9.17 -17.86
C TRP A 60 23.07 10.71 -17.91
N LEU A 61 22.58 11.40 -16.88
CA LEU A 61 22.57 12.87 -16.87
C LEU A 61 24.00 13.45 -16.74
N PRO A 62 24.41 14.38 -17.62
CA PRO A 62 25.73 15.01 -17.54
C PRO A 62 25.73 16.30 -16.70
N LEU A 63 24.58 16.97 -16.53
CA LEU A 63 24.48 18.23 -15.77
C LEU A 63 24.14 17.99 -14.30
N LEU A 64 24.91 18.62 -13.40
CA LEU A 64 24.72 18.52 -11.95
C LEU A 64 23.33 19.00 -11.51
N SER A 65 22.83 20.11 -12.06
CA SER A 65 21.50 20.64 -11.71
C SER A 65 20.38 19.66 -12.01
N LEU A 66 20.45 18.97 -13.16
CA LEU A 66 19.47 17.94 -13.53
C LEU A 66 19.57 16.72 -12.61
N ILE A 67 20.79 16.33 -12.20
CA ILE A 67 21.00 15.25 -11.23
C ILE A 67 20.35 15.60 -9.89
N LEU A 68 20.52 16.84 -9.40
CA LEU A 68 19.93 17.26 -8.12
C LEU A 68 18.39 17.24 -8.16
N VAL A 69 17.80 17.77 -9.23
CA VAL A 69 16.34 17.73 -9.43
C VAL A 69 15.84 16.29 -9.52
N ALA A 70 16.50 15.44 -10.30
CA ALA A 70 16.13 14.03 -10.42
C ALA A 70 16.25 13.29 -9.07
N ARG A 71 17.29 13.58 -8.27
CA ARG A 71 17.46 13.00 -6.93
C ARG A 71 16.41 13.46 -5.94
N PHE A 72 15.99 14.73 -6.01
CA PHE A 72 14.86 15.22 -5.22
C PHE A 72 13.57 14.48 -5.58
N CYS A 73 13.27 14.34 -6.87
CA CYS A 73 12.12 13.59 -7.35
C CYS A 73 12.17 12.10 -6.96
N LEU A 74 13.34 11.46 -7.01
CA LEU A 74 13.54 10.08 -6.53
C LEU A 74 13.20 9.94 -5.05
N GLY A 75 13.69 10.86 -4.21
CA GLY A 75 13.38 10.85 -2.77
C GLY A 75 11.89 11.04 -2.48
N ALA A 76 11.22 11.92 -3.21
CA ALA A 76 9.78 12.13 -3.08
C ALA A 76 8.97 10.89 -3.49
N LEU A 77 9.36 10.23 -4.60
CA LEU A 77 8.71 8.99 -5.07
C LEU A 77 8.95 7.83 -4.11
N ASP A 78 10.16 7.68 -3.57
CA ASP A 78 10.49 6.63 -2.61
C ASP A 78 9.64 6.76 -1.34
N ALA A 79 9.59 7.96 -0.75
CA ALA A 79 8.77 8.22 0.43
C ALA A 79 7.29 7.87 0.17
N PHE A 80 6.74 8.32 -0.97
CA PHE A 80 5.37 8.04 -1.36
C PHE A 80 5.08 6.52 -1.50
N CYS A 81 5.98 5.78 -2.15
CA CYS A 81 5.84 4.34 -2.32
C CYS A 81 5.97 3.59 -0.98
N CYS A 82 6.90 4.01 -0.12
CA CYS A 82 7.09 3.45 1.22
C CYS A 82 5.84 3.63 2.08
N TYR A 83 5.26 4.83 2.15
CA TYR A 83 4.02 5.03 2.92
C TYR A 83 2.84 4.22 2.36
N SER A 84 2.65 4.24 1.04
CA SER A 84 1.55 3.53 0.40
C SER A 84 1.63 2.01 0.60
N SER A 85 2.83 1.44 0.54
CA SER A 85 3.06 0.00 0.76
C SER A 85 2.91 -0.40 2.23
N LEU A 86 3.38 0.42 3.17
CA LEU A 86 3.16 0.19 4.61
C LEU A 86 1.68 0.17 4.96
N ILE A 87 0.90 1.12 4.44
CA ILE A 87 -0.54 1.14 4.68
C ILE A 87 -1.19 -0.12 4.12
N LEU A 88 -0.85 -0.53 2.89
CA LEU A 88 -1.37 -1.75 2.28
C LEU A 88 -1.05 -2.99 3.13
N LEU A 89 0.17 -3.08 3.65
CA LEU A 89 0.54 -4.19 4.54
C LEU A 89 -0.29 -4.18 5.82
N MET A 90 -0.51 -3.02 6.43
CA MET A 90 -1.28 -2.89 7.67
C MET A 90 -2.77 -3.25 7.49
N GLU A 91 -3.30 -3.10 6.27
CA GLU A 91 -4.66 -3.51 5.92
C GLU A 91 -4.82 -5.02 5.80
N VAL A 92 -3.81 -5.70 5.25
CA VAL A 92 -3.85 -7.16 5.05
C VAL A 92 -3.55 -7.92 6.35
N LEU A 93 -2.74 -7.31 7.24
CA LEU A 93 -2.34 -7.96 8.48
C LEU A 93 -3.33 -7.78 9.62
N GLU A 94 -3.54 -8.88 10.34
CA GLU A 94 -4.22 -8.89 11.63
C GLU A 94 -3.51 -7.96 12.64
N PRO A 95 -4.24 -7.19 13.48
CA PRO A 95 -3.66 -6.23 14.42
C PRO A 95 -2.51 -6.76 15.26
N LYS A 96 -2.56 -8.03 15.69
CA LYS A 96 -1.54 -8.68 16.53
C LYS A 96 -0.19 -8.86 15.83
N ARG A 97 -0.17 -8.96 14.50
CA ARG A 97 1.06 -9.24 13.71
C ARG A 97 1.64 -8.00 13.02
N ARG A 98 0.94 -6.86 13.07
CA ARG A 98 1.34 -5.60 12.43
C ARG A 98 2.73 -5.14 12.84
N THR A 99 3.00 -5.13 14.14
CA THR A 99 4.30 -4.68 14.67
C THR A 99 5.45 -5.56 14.19
N LEU A 100 5.28 -6.89 14.26
CA LEU A 100 6.30 -7.85 13.82
C LEU A 100 6.61 -7.72 12.32
N ALA A 101 5.58 -7.53 11.51
CA ALA A 101 5.77 -7.36 10.07
C ALA A 101 6.44 -6.03 9.71
N ALA A 102 6.10 -4.94 10.41
CA ALA A 102 6.79 -3.66 10.25
C ALA A 102 8.29 -3.79 10.60
N PHE A 103 8.63 -4.43 11.72
CA PHE A 103 10.03 -4.72 12.07
C PHE A 103 10.74 -5.54 10.98
N GLY A 104 10.06 -6.53 10.41
CA GLY A 104 10.57 -7.31 9.28
C GLY A 104 10.96 -6.43 8.09
N ILE A 105 10.09 -5.51 7.67
CA ILE A 105 10.38 -4.56 6.59
C ILE A 105 11.63 -3.72 6.90
N TYR A 106 11.70 -3.11 8.09
CA TYR A 106 12.84 -2.27 8.46
C TYR A 106 14.16 -3.06 8.54
N THR A 107 14.08 -4.34 8.94
CA THR A 107 15.25 -5.22 8.96
C THR A 107 15.75 -5.49 7.54
N VAL A 108 14.84 -5.81 6.61
CA VAL A 108 15.19 -5.99 5.19
C VAL A 108 15.77 -4.70 4.60
N TRP A 109 15.23 -3.55 4.96
CA TRP A 109 15.77 -2.25 4.54
C TRP A 109 17.20 -2.04 5.05
N GLY A 110 17.46 -2.32 6.33
CA GLY A 110 18.80 -2.24 6.92
C GLY A 110 19.82 -3.14 6.21
N VAL A 111 19.45 -4.41 5.95
CA VAL A 111 20.28 -5.35 5.20
C VAL A 111 20.56 -4.84 3.77
N SER A 112 19.55 -4.25 3.11
CA SER A 112 19.69 -3.69 1.76
C SER A 112 20.68 -2.53 1.73
N VAL A 113 20.65 -1.63 2.73
CA VAL A 113 21.60 -0.51 2.85
C VAL A 113 23.02 -1.02 3.11
N MET A 114 23.18 -2.04 3.95
CA MET A 114 24.48 -2.68 4.19
C MET A 114 25.04 -3.30 2.91
N LEU A 115 24.21 -4.03 2.15
CA LEU A 115 24.59 -4.61 0.87
C LEU A 115 24.97 -3.54 -0.17
N TYR A 116 24.20 -2.44 -0.23
CA TYR A 116 24.50 -1.31 -1.11
C TYR A 116 25.84 -0.65 -0.76
N GLY A 117 26.14 -0.49 0.53
CA GLY A 117 27.45 -0.02 1.01
C GLY A 117 28.59 -0.98 0.60
N GLY A 118 28.36 -2.29 0.71
CA GLY A 118 29.29 -3.31 0.24
C GLY A 118 29.55 -3.22 -1.27
N LEU A 119 28.51 -3.04 -2.09
CA LEU A 119 28.65 -2.82 -3.54
C LEU A 119 29.45 -1.55 -3.86
N GLY A 120 29.28 -0.49 -3.06
CA GLY A 120 30.05 0.75 -3.21
C GLY A 120 31.55 0.60 -2.91
N TYR A 121 31.96 -0.44 -2.17
CA TYR A 121 33.38 -0.75 -1.99
C TYR A 121 34.00 -1.34 -3.26
N PHE A 122 33.27 -2.21 -3.98
CA PHE A 122 33.75 -2.84 -5.21
C PHE A 122 33.63 -1.92 -6.44
N ILE A 123 32.54 -1.15 -6.53
CA ILE A 123 32.24 -0.28 -7.66
C ILE A 123 32.45 1.18 -7.25
N ARG A 124 33.58 1.76 -7.68
CA ARG A 124 33.93 3.15 -7.37
C ARG A 124 33.14 4.18 -8.20
N ASP A 125 32.70 3.79 -9.40
CA ASP A 125 31.91 4.63 -10.28
C ASP A 125 30.45 4.69 -9.81
N TRP A 126 30.03 5.85 -9.29
CA TRP A 126 28.68 6.05 -8.76
C TRP A 126 27.57 5.81 -9.80
N ARG A 127 27.84 6.03 -11.10
CA ARG A 127 26.89 5.78 -12.21
C ARG A 127 26.64 4.29 -12.42
N ILE A 128 27.72 3.49 -12.37
CA ILE A 128 27.65 2.03 -12.48
C ILE A 128 27.02 1.44 -11.22
N LEU A 129 27.36 1.98 -10.04
CA LEU A 129 26.76 1.57 -8.78
C LEU A 129 25.24 1.80 -8.77
N GLN A 130 24.79 2.98 -9.23
CA GLN A 130 23.36 3.31 -9.32
C GLN A 130 22.60 2.39 -10.29
N THR A 131 23.17 2.10 -11.46
CA THR A 131 22.54 1.18 -12.42
C THR A 131 22.52 -0.25 -11.91
N ALA A 132 23.62 -0.72 -11.30
CA ALA A 132 23.70 -2.03 -10.66
C ALA A 132 22.68 -2.20 -9.53
N ALA A 133 22.44 -1.16 -8.72
CA ALA A 133 21.43 -1.19 -7.66
C ALA A 133 19.99 -1.13 -8.17
N THR A 134 19.77 -0.58 -9.38
CA THR A 134 18.45 -0.55 -10.01
C THR A 134 18.07 -1.89 -10.65
N LEU A 135 19.07 -2.71 -10.99
CA LEU A 135 18.88 -4.00 -11.68
C LEU A 135 18.06 -5.02 -10.86
N PRO A 136 18.31 -5.24 -9.55
CA PRO A 136 17.45 -6.07 -8.71
C PRO A 136 16.01 -5.55 -8.62
N GLY A 137 15.82 -4.22 -8.60
CA GLY A 137 14.48 -3.62 -8.58
C GLY A 137 13.66 -3.96 -9.84
N LEU A 138 14.33 -4.02 -11.00
CA LEU A 138 13.69 -4.43 -12.26
C LEU A 138 13.22 -5.90 -12.22
N LEU A 139 13.97 -6.78 -11.55
CA LEU A 139 13.58 -8.20 -11.40
C LEU A 139 12.37 -8.38 -10.47
N ILE A 140 12.15 -7.46 -9.54
CA ILE A 140 11.04 -7.51 -8.58
C ILE A 140 9.73 -6.94 -9.17
N LEU A 141 9.80 -6.14 -10.26
CA LEU A 141 8.62 -5.62 -10.95
C LEU A 141 7.54 -6.66 -11.29
N PRO A 142 7.86 -7.80 -11.94
CA PRO A 142 6.84 -8.81 -12.23
C PRO A 142 6.23 -9.43 -10.97
N ALA A 143 7.00 -9.53 -9.87
CA ALA A 143 6.51 -10.03 -8.60
C ALA A 143 5.44 -9.10 -7.99
N LEU A 144 5.57 -7.78 -8.16
CA LEU A 144 4.55 -6.81 -7.75
C LEU A 144 3.21 -7.01 -8.48
N TRP A 145 3.23 -7.61 -9.68
CA TRP A 145 2.01 -7.84 -10.43
C TRP A 145 1.16 -8.97 -9.83
N VAL A 146 1.82 -9.94 -9.18
CA VAL A 146 1.21 -11.12 -8.53
C VAL A 146 0.48 -10.77 -7.23
N ILE A 147 0.82 -9.64 -6.59
CA ILE A 147 0.19 -9.16 -5.36
C ILE A 147 -1.26 -8.74 -5.66
N ASP A 148 -2.24 -9.29 -4.95
CA ASP A 148 -3.66 -8.94 -5.17
C ASP A 148 -3.99 -7.52 -4.65
N GLU A 149 -5.09 -6.93 -5.13
CA GLU A 149 -5.56 -5.64 -4.61
C GLU A 149 -6.05 -5.76 -3.16
N SER A 150 -6.00 -4.65 -2.41
CA SER A 150 -6.49 -4.61 -1.01
C SER A 150 -7.95 -5.08 -0.94
N PRO A 151 -8.27 -6.08 -0.11
CA PRO A 151 -9.64 -6.59 0.01
C PRO A 151 -10.60 -5.52 0.54
N LEU A 152 -10.13 -4.65 1.44
CA LEU A 152 -10.90 -3.52 1.98
C LEU A 152 -11.29 -2.52 0.88
N TRP A 153 -10.37 -2.21 -0.03
CA TRP A 153 -10.65 -1.31 -1.15
C TRP A 153 -11.71 -1.88 -2.09
N LEU A 154 -11.70 -3.20 -2.33
CA LEU A 154 -12.70 -3.89 -3.15
C LEU A 154 -14.10 -3.84 -2.51
N ILE A 155 -14.19 -3.95 -1.18
CA ILE A 155 -15.45 -3.84 -0.42
C ILE A 155 -16.00 -2.42 -0.52
N VAL A 156 -15.17 -1.40 -0.24
CA VAL A 156 -15.58 0.02 -0.27
C VAL A 156 -16.01 0.46 -1.68
N ASN A 157 -15.38 -0.07 -2.73
CA ASN A 157 -15.73 0.24 -4.11
C ASN A 157 -16.89 -0.59 -4.70
N GLY A 158 -17.59 -1.36 -3.87
CA GLY A 158 -18.77 -2.11 -4.33
C GLY A 158 -18.42 -3.26 -5.30
N ARG A 159 -17.21 -3.83 -5.21
CA ARG A 159 -16.77 -5.02 -5.96
C ARG A 159 -16.61 -6.23 -5.02
N PRO A 160 -17.69 -6.70 -4.35
CA PRO A 160 -17.60 -7.73 -3.32
C PRO A 160 -17.19 -9.10 -3.89
N GLN A 161 -17.51 -9.38 -5.16
CA GLN A 161 -17.16 -10.65 -5.81
C GLN A 161 -15.64 -10.86 -5.93
N GLU A 162 -14.90 -9.78 -6.19
CA GLU A 162 -13.44 -9.85 -6.29
C GLU A 162 -12.79 -9.96 -4.92
N ALA A 163 -13.35 -9.29 -3.90
CA ALA A 163 -12.90 -9.45 -2.53
C ALA A 163 -12.98 -10.92 -2.07
N LEU A 164 -14.06 -11.63 -2.42
CA LEU A 164 -14.22 -13.06 -2.14
C LEU A 164 -13.15 -13.93 -2.82
N GLN A 165 -12.75 -13.60 -4.05
CA GLN A 165 -11.67 -14.33 -4.75
C GLN A 165 -10.33 -14.13 -4.04
N VAL A 166 -10.04 -12.91 -3.57
CA VAL A 166 -8.84 -12.61 -2.78
C VAL A 166 -8.86 -13.38 -1.46
N PHE A 167 -9.99 -13.39 -0.73
CA PHE A 167 -10.14 -14.19 0.49
C PHE A 167 -9.95 -15.69 0.24
N GLY A 168 -10.53 -16.23 -0.83
CA GLY A 168 -10.35 -17.63 -1.24
C GLY A 168 -8.90 -17.97 -1.57
N LYS A 169 -8.15 -17.04 -2.15
CA LYS A 169 -6.70 -17.20 -2.38
C LYS A 169 -5.93 -17.19 -1.05
N VAL A 170 -6.15 -16.20 -0.19
CA VAL A 170 -5.48 -16.11 1.12
C VAL A 170 -5.75 -17.35 1.98
N ALA A 171 -6.99 -17.83 2.02
CA ALA A 171 -7.37 -19.01 2.79
C ALA A 171 -6.69 -20.30 2.27
N ARG A 172 -6.52 -20.46 0.95
CA ARG A 172 -5.70 -21.56 0.38
C ARG A 172 -4.24 -21.46 0.80
N TRP A 173 -3.67 -20.26 0.87
CA TRP A 173 -2.30 -20.05 1.32
C TRP A 173 -2.11 -20.32 2.82
N HIS A 174 -3.11 -20.01 3.64
CA HIS A 174 -3.09 -20.24 5.09
C HIS A 174 -3.62 -21.63 5.51
N GLY A 175 -4.15 -22.44 4.57
CA GLY A 175 -4.73 -23.75 4.86
C GLY A 175 -5.95 -23.69 5.77
N VAL A 176 -6.71 -22.59 5.72
CA VAL A 176 -7.89 -22.38 6.57
C VAL A 176 -9.15 -22.68 5.76
N ASP A 177 -10.03 -23.52 6.29
CA ASP A 177 -11.36 -23.76 5.72
C ASP A 177 -12.18 -22.47 5.81
N LEU A 178 -12.64 -21.96 4.66
CA LEU A 178 -13.51 -20.80 4.64
C LEU A 178 -14.92 -21.20 5.09
N PRO A 179 -15.63 -20.32 5.82
CA PRO A 179 -17.07 -20.48 6.01
C PRO A 179 -17.79 -20.51 4.65
N PRO A 180 -19.01 -21.09 4.59
CA PRO A 180 -19.78 -21.20 3.35
C PRO A 180 -19.84 -19.87 2.58
N GLU A 181 -19.72 -19.89 1.26
CA GLU A 181 -19.69 -18.66 0.43
C GLU A 181 -20.86 -17.71 0.72
N ALA A 182 -22.01 -18.25 1.15
CA ALA A 182 -23.18 -17.48 1.55
C ALA A 182 -22.99 -16.64 2.83
N GLU A 183 -22.24 -17.15 3.82
CA GLU A 183 -21.88 -16.38 5.03
C GLU A 183 -20.87 -15.29 4.71
N MET A 184 -19.87 -15.62 3.88
CA MET A 184 -18.83 -14.67 3.50
C MET A 184 -19.40 -13.50 2.67
N LYS A 185 -20.35 -13.78 1.76
CA LYS A 185 -21.10 -12.74 1.03
C LYS A 185 -21.86 -11.81 1.96
N LYS A 186 -22.59 -12.36 2.94
CA LYS A 186 -23.34 -11.56 3.92
C LYS A 186 -22.43 -10.63 4.71
N LEU A 187 -21.29 -11.13 5.18
CA LEU A 187 -20.33 -10.33 5.95
C LEU A 187 -19.70 -9.22 5.10
N VAL A 188 -19.34 -9.53 3.86
CA VAL A 188 -18.82 -8.52 2.92
C VAL A 188 -19.86 -7.46 2.56
N GLU A 189 -21.13 -7.86 2.36
CA GLU A 189 -22.25 -6.94 2.11
C GLU A 189 -22.58 -6.07 3.32
N GLU A 190 -22.53 -6.62 4.54
CA GLU A 190 -22.69 -5.89 5.79
C GLU A 190 -21.58 -4.84 5.96
N GLN A 191 -20.31 -5.22 5.71
CA GLN A 191 -19.18 -4.28 5.75
C GLN A 191 -19.25 -3.23 4.64
N ALA A 192 -19.74 -3.57 3.45
CA ALA A 192 -19.98 -2.60 2.39
C ALA A 192 -21.08 -1.59 2.77
N ALA A 193 -22.15 -2.05 3.43
CA ALA A 193 -23.23 -1.19 3.91
C ALA A 193 -22.78 -0.25 5.04
N GLU A 194 -21.96 -0.72 5.98
CA GLU A 194 -21.36 0.10 7.04
C GLU A 194 -20.40 1.16 6.48
N ALA A 195 -19.55 0.79 5.52
CA ALA A 195 -18.65 1.73 4.84
C ALA A 195 -19.41 2.83 4.10
N GLN A 196 -20.55 2.51 3.48
CA GLN A 196 -21.40 3.50 2.80
C GLN A 196 -22.11 4.44 3.78
N ASN A 197 -22.52 3.96 4.96
CA ASN A 197 -23.13 4.81 5.99
C ASN A 197 -22.14 5.76 6.68
N THR A 198 -20.85 5.40 6.74
CA THR A 198 -19.81 6.20 7.41
C THR A 198 -19.27 7.31 6.50
N THR A 199 -19.47 7.20 5.18
CA THR A 199 -19.11 8.24 4.22
C THR A 199 -20.25 9.27 4.13
N PRO A 200 -20.07 10.53 4.57
CA PRO A 200 -21.17 11.50 4.52
C PRO A 200 -21.61 11.71 3.08
N LYS A 201 -22.91 11.45 2.84
CA LYS A 201 -23.62 11.71 1.58
C LYS A 201 -23.26 13.12 1.08
N ARG A 202 -22.45 13.21 0.03
CA ARG A 202 -22.16 14.47 -0.71
C ARG A 202 -23.39 14.84 -1.55
N SER A 203 -24.56 14.95 -0.94
CA SER A 203 -25.83 15.29 -1.60
C SER A 203 -26.44 16.54 -0.97
N SER A 204 -25.74 17.67 -1.11
CA SER A 204 -26.33 19.04 -1.15
C SER A 204 -25.21 20.08 -1.23
N MET A 205 -24.52 20.16 -2.37
CA MET A 205 -23.85 21.40 -2.78
C MET A 205 -24.24 21.68 -4.24
N GLY A 206 -25.55 21.64 -4.47
CA GLY A 206 -26.21 22.35 -5.55
C GLY A 206 -26.90 23.56 -4.94
N SER A 207 -26.85 24.68 -5.66
CA SER A 207 -27.51 25.98 -5.40
C SER A 207 -27.10 26.72 -4.12
N LEU A 208 -26.04 27.51 -4.21
CA LEU A 208 -26.08 28.90 -3.74
C LEU A 208 -25.47 29.75 -4.87
N SER A 209 -26.40 30.28 -5.67
CA SER A 209 -26.28 31.47 -6.51
C SER A 209 -25.71 32.66 -5.76
#